data_AF-A0A2V7AN59-F1
#
_entry.id   AF-A0A2V7AN59-F1
#
_cell.length_a   1.000
_cell.length_b   1.000
_cell.length_c   1.000
_cell.angle_alpha   90.00
_cell.angle_beta   90.00
_cell.angle_gamma   90.00
#
_symmetry.space_group_name_H-M   'P 1'
#
loop_
_entity.id
_entity.type
_entity.pdbx_description
1 polymer ?
#
loop_
_entity_poly.entity_id
_entity_poly.type
_entity_poly.pdbx_seq_one_letter_code
_entity_poly.pdbx_strand_id
1 'polypeptide(L)' 'AREAMHLIELRTTPQGHPAYRRICQRMHRLIAEQAGHRALAAAMSFADHSAVELERLEAERAAERRRARG' A
#
# COMPACT_ATOMS: atom_id res chain seq x y z
N ALA A 1 -6.53 7.71 -16.63
CA ALA A 1 -7.20 6.67 -15.82
C ALA A 1 -6.36 5.40 -15.71
N ARG A 2 -6.09 4.68 -16.81
CA ARG A 2 -5.37 3.40 -16.82
C ARG A 2 -4.04 3.37 -16.07
N GLU A 3 -3.19 4.37 -16.26
CA GLU A 3 -1.88 4.44 -15.60
C GLU A 3 -2.01 4.54 -14.07
N ALA A 4 -2.95 5.37 -13.59
CA ALA A 4 -3.23 5.50 -12.18
C ALA A 4 -3.79 4.19 -11.59
N MET A 5 -4.71 3.52 -12.29
CA MET A 5 -5.23 2.21 -11.87
C MET A 5 -4.08 1.19 -11.73
N HIS A 6 -3.28 1.03 -12.77
CA HIS A 6 -2.16 0.08 -12.77
C HIS A 6 -1.13 0.38 -11.68
N LEU A 7 -0.73 1.64 -11.53
CA LEU A 7 0.23 2.05 -10.50
C LEU A 7 -0.30 1.77 -9.10
N ILE A 8 -1.56 2.16 -8.83
CA ILE A 8 -2.17 1.99 -7.52
C ILE A 8 -2.27 0.51 -7.18
N GLU A 9 -2.82 -0.31 -8.07
CA GLU A 9 -3.00 -1.74 -7.82
C GLU A 9 -1.65 -2.47 -7.63
N LEU A 10 -0.64 -2.14 -8.43
CA LEU A 10 0.68 -2.76 -8.30
C LEU A 10 1.40 -2.35 -7.02
N ARG A 11 1.34 -1.06 -6.66
CA ARG A 11 2.15 -0.49 -5.56
C ARG A 11 1.48 -0.56 -4.19
N THR A 12 0.21 -0.94 -4.16
CA THR A 12 -0.51 -1.23 -2.90
C THR A 12 -0.49 -2.71 -2.54
N THR A 13 0.32 -3.57 -3.19
CA THR A 13 0.48 -4.99 -2.80
C THR A 13 1.28 -5.15 -1.50
N PRO A 14 1.00 -6.14 -0.63
CA PRO A 14 1.66 -6.31 0.69
C PRO A 14 3.18 -6.38 0.65
N GLN A 15 3.73 -6.89 -0.44
CA GLN A 15 5.17 -7.00 -0.69
C GLN A 15 5.82 -5.67 -1.12
N GLY A 16 5.02 -4.66 -1.42
CA GLY A 16 5.48 -3.33 -1.81
C GLY A 16 6.12 -2.54 -0.67
N HIS A 17 7.03 -1.62 -1.03
CA HIS A 17 7.67 -0.75 -0.04
C HIS A 17 6.62 0.14 0.67
N PRO A 18 6.66 0.29 2.01
CA PRO A 18 5.59 0.95 2.75
C PRO A 18 5.33 2.41 2.36
N ALA A 19 6.39 3.16 2.05
CA ALA A 19 6.25 4.55 1.59
C ALA A 19 5.40 4.65 0.31
N TYR A 20 5.66 3.78 -0.67
CA TYR A 20 4.91 3.76 -1.93
C TYR A 20 3.47 3.27 -1.73
N ARG A 21 3.25 2.27 -0.86
CA ARG A 21 1.91 1.82 -0.48
C ARG A 21 1.08 2.99 0.07
N ARG A 22 1.60 3.71 1.06
CA ARG A 22 0.91 4.86 1.68
C ARG A 22 0.58 5.95 0.67
N ILE A 23 1.52 6.27 -0.22
CA ILE A 23 1.29 7.27 -1.28
C ILE A 23 0.17 6.81 -2.21
N CYS A 24 0.20 5.56 -2.68
CA CYS A 24 -0.80 5.05 -3.62
C CYS A 24 -2.19 4.89 -2.97
N GLN A 25 -2.25 4.49 -1.70
CA GLN A 25 -3.50 4.49 -0.92
C GLN A 25 -4.08 5.89 -0.78
N ARG A 26 -3.24 6.91 -0.54
CA ARG A 26 -3.68 8.30 -0.50
C ARG A 26 -4.14 8.79 -1.86
N MET A 27 -3.43 8.46 -2.94
CA MET A 27 -3.85 8.78 -4.31
C MET A 27 -5.22 8.18 -4.62
N HIS A 28 -5.46 6.92 -4.26
CA HIS A 28 -6.77 6.27 -4.43
C HIS A 28 -7.90 7.04 -3.73
N ARG A 29 -7.70 7.46 -2.46
CA ARG A 29 -8.67 8.28 -1.73
C ARG A 29 -8.91 9.62 -2.39
N LEU A 30 -7.85 10.32 -2.82
CA LEU A 30 -7.96 11.61 -3.49
C LEU A 30 -8.74 11.51 -4.81
N ILE A 31 -8.57 10.44 -5.58
CA ILE A 31 -9.34 10.21 -6.81
C ILE A 31 -10.85 10.08 -6.50
N ALA A 32 -11.21 9.38 -5.42
CA ALA A 32 -12.60 9.19 -5.03
C ALA A 32 -13.24 10.45 -4.42
N GLU A 33 -12.52 11.11 -3.50
CA GLU A 33 -13.05 12.13 -2.60
C GLU A 33 -12.80 13.55 -3.12
N GLN A 34 -11.57 13.84 -3.55
CA GLN A 34 -11.17 15.18 -3.99
C GLN A 34 -11.57 15.42 -5.46
N ALA A 35 -11.26 14.47 -6.35
CA ALA A 35 -11.61 14.55 -7.75
C ALA A 35 -13.05 14.09 -8.04
N GLY A 36 -13.72 13.46 -7.05
CA GLY A 36 -15.11 13.00 -7.17
C GLY A 36 -15.32 11.79 -8.08
N HIS A 37 -14.26 11.14 -8.57
CA HIS A 37 -14.35 10.02 -9.52
C HIS A 37 -14.62 8.68 -8.82
N ARG A 38 -15.74 8.60 -8.09
CA ARG A 38 -16.10 7.43 -7.27
C ARG A 38 -16.19 6.13 -8.07
N ALA A 39 -16.82 6.16 -9.25
CA ALA A 39 -16.94 4.96 -10.10
C ALA A 39 -15.57 4.46 -10.60
N LEU A 40 -14.65 5.38 -10.91
CA LEU A 40 -13.29 5.03 -11.33
C LEU A 40 -12.48 4.42 -10.18
N ALA A 41 -12.57 5.02 -8.98
CA ALA A 41 -11.92 4.46 -7.79
C ALA A 41 -12.50 3.09 -7.44
N ALA A 42 -13.82 2.92 -7.49
CA ALA A 42 -14.49 1.64 -7.27
C ALA A 42 -14.09 0.56 -8.29
N ALA A 43 -13.65 0.94 -9.49
CA ALA A 43 -13.14 0.01 -10.49
C ALA A 43 -11.71 -0.48 -10.19
N MET A 44 -10.98 0.12 -9.24
CA MET A 44 -9.64 -0.32 -8.80
C MET A 44 -9.75 -1.43 -7.74
N SER A 45 -10.26 -2.60 -8.16
CA SER A 45 -10.59 -3.71 -7.25
C SER A 45 -9.40 -4.30 -6.49
N PHE A 46 -8.16 -4.04 -6.93
CA PHE A 46 -6.94 -4.58 -6.30
C PHE A 46 -6.16 -3.55 -5.48
N ALA A 47 -6.73 -2.37 -5.20
CA ALA A 47 -6.12 -1.37 -4.34
C ALA A 47 -6.17 -1.82 -2.86
N ASP A 48 -5.07 -2.34 -2.33
CA ASP A 48 -5.01 -2.86 -0.96
C ASP A 48 -4.73 -1.75 0.09
N HIS A 49 -5.66 -1.61 1.04
CA HIS A 49 -5.62 -0.62 2.13
C HIS A 49 -5.22 -1.22 3.49
N SER A 50 -4.76 -2.48 3.52
CA SER A 50 -4.28 -3.10 4.76
C SER A 50 -3.04 -2.39 5.33
N ALA A 51 -2.96 -2.36 6.66
CA ALA A 51 -1.85 -1.78 7.41
C ALA A 51 -0.78 -2.85 7.69
N VAL A 52 0.22 -2.98 6.82
CA VAL A 52 1.26 -4.04 6.88
C VAL A 52 2.54 -3.59 7.61
N GLU A 53 2.66 -2.32 7.98
CA GLU A 53 3.87 -1.75 8.61
C GLU A 53 4.27 -2.44 9.92
N LEU A 54 3.30 -2.84 10.75
CA LEU A 54 3.56 -3.44 12.06
C LEU A 54 4.19 -4.84 11.92
N GLU A 55 3.67 -5.66 11.01
CA GLU A 55 4.16 -7.04 10.80
C GLU A 55 5.60 -7.06 10.29
N ARG A 56 5.98 -6.13 9.40
CA ARG A 56 7.37 -6.02 8.91
C ARG A 56 8.33 -5.52 9.99
N LEU A 57 7.95 -4.49 10.75
CA LEU A 57 8.77 -3.98 11.84
C LEU A 57 9.02 -5.06 12.91
N GLU A 58 8.01 -5.85 13.22
CA GLU A 58 8.13 -6.98 14.14
C GLU A 58 9.03 -8.08 13.58
N ALA A 59 8.93 -8.39 12.29
CA ALA A 59 9.78 -9.37 11.61
C ALA A 59 11.26 -8.92 11.55
N GLU A 60 11.52 -7.64 11.26
CA GLU A 60 12.86 -7.05 11.25
C GLU A 60 13.47 -7.06 12.65
N ARG A 61 12.72 -6.62 13.68
CA ARG A 61 13.13 -6.71 15.08
C ARG A 61 13.39 -8.15 15.52
N ALA A 62 12.59 -9.11 15.07
CA ALA A 62 12.81 -10.52 15.36
C ALA A 62 14.08 -11.05 14.69
N ALA A 63 14.38 -10.62 13.47
CA ALA A 63 15.60 -10.98 12.75
C ALA A 63 16.85 -10.37 13.41
N GLU A 64 16.78 -9.13 13.91
CA GLU A 64 17.86 -8.51 14.70
C GLU A 64 18.09 -9.26 16.02
N ARG A 65 17.02 -9.61 16.76
CA ARG A 65 17.14 -10.41 18.00
C ARG A 65 17.80 -11.77 17.77
N ARG A 66 17.55 -12.42 16.62
CA ARG A 66 18.22 -13.68 16.26
C ARG A 66 19.70 -13.47 15.97
N ARG A 67 20.05 -12.40 15.24
CA ARG A 67 21.44 -12.05 14.93
C ARG A 67 22.26 -11.64 16.16
N ALA A 68 21.63 -11.01 17.16
CA ALA A 68 22.30 -10.63 18.40
C ALA A 68 22.48 -11.78 19.42
N ARG A 69 21.88 -12.95 19.16
CA ARG A 69 21.95 -14.14 20.04
C ARG A 69 22.94 -15.21 19.57
N GLY A 70 23.45 -15.09 18.34
CA GLY A 70 24.53 -15.93 17.81
C GLY A 70 25.85 -15.17 17.84
#